data_AF-A0A414HZY8-F1
#
_entry.id   AF-A0A414HZY8-F1
#
_cell.length_a   1.000
_cell.length_b   1.000
_cell.length_c   1.000
_cell.angle_alpha   90.00
_cell.angle_beta   90.00
_cell.angle_gamma   90.00
#
_symmetry.space_group_name_H-M   'P 1'
#
loop_
_entity.id
_entity.type
_entity.pdbx_description
1 polymer ?
#
loop_
_entity_poly.entity_id
_entity_poly.type
_entity_poly.pdbx_seq_one_letter_code
_entity_poly.pdbx_strand_id
1 'polypeptide(L)'
;MNKQKRTFVILAIVLAACLAGYLGLLNYNKYKSDDDSESESDSVEALSLDSSDVKSLSFLIDGQEYSFSRIKSEDTSDETESTESEKTDTNSESSTDDDDQWVCDNDTSLKINTSKVTSLLGNATSITASKKFDSDADTSDFGLDEPQNVVKLSTADKTYTITIGEKNAMLGEYYIRINDDVYLSSTTILGTIPDSIDDMVATEDSESTETESE
;
A
#
# COMPACT_ATOMS: atom_id res chain seq x y z
N MET A 1 43.31 -3.35 -57.40
CA MET A 1 41.94 -3.63 -56.88
C MET A 1 41.06 -2.42 -57.15
N ASN A 2 40.04 -2.58 -58.00
CA ASN A 2 39.27 -1.49 -58.61
C ASN A 2 38.50 -0.74 -57.52
N LYS A 3 38.38 0.59 -57.61
CA LYS A 3 37.83 1.44 -56.53
C LYS A 3 36.46 0.94 -56.02
N GLN A 4 35.60 0.44 -56.92
CA GLN A 4 34.32 -0.19 -56.53
C GLN A 4 34.46 -1.50 -55.75
N LYS A 5 35.47 -2.32 -56.04
CA LYS A 5 35.76 -3.56 -55.30
C LYS A 5 36.28 -3.28 -53.89
N ARG A 6 36.99 -2.17 -53.69
CA ARG A 6 37.42 -1.73 -52.35
C ARG A 6 36.25 -1.23 -51.51
N THR A 7 35.32 -0.47 -52.11
CA THR A 7 34.09 -0.02 -51.44
C THR A 7 33.19 -1.19 -51.05
N PHE A 8 33.03 -2.19 -51.91
CA PHE A 8 32.24 -3.39 -51.58
C PHE A 8 32.85 -4.21 -50.44
N VAL A 9 34.18 -4.32 -50.37
CA VAL A 9 34.86 -5.03 -49.28
C VAL A 9 34.70 -4.29 -47.95
N ILE A 10 34.79 -2.95 -47.96
CA ILE A 10 34.57 -2.14 -46.75
C ILE A 10 33.12 -2.24 -46.28
N LEU A 11 32.16 -2.18 -47.22
CA LEU A 11 30.74 -2.33 -46.91
C LEU A 11 30.46 -3.71 -46.28
N ALA A 12 31.04 -4.78 -46.82
CA ALA A 12 30.87 -6.13 -46.29
C ALA A 12 31.42 -6.27 -44.85
N ILE A 13 32.53 -5.61 -44.54
CA ILE A 13 33.11 -5.60 -43.18
C ILE A 13 32.21 -4.82 -42.21
N VAL A 14 31.67 -3.67 -42.62
CA VAL A 14 30.73 -2.88 -41.81
C VAL A 14 29.44 -3.66 -41.57
N LEU A 15 28.93 -4.35 -42.58
CA LEU A 15 27.70 -5.14 -42.48
C LEU A 15 27.89 -6.36 -41.57
N ALA A 16 29.07 -7.00 -41.61
CA ALA A 16 29.44 -8.06 -40.67
C ALA A 16 29.58 -7.53 -39.23
N ALA A 17 30.11 -6.32 -39.03
CA ALA A 17 30.17 -5.67 -37.72
C ALA A 17 28.77 -5.31 -37.18
N CYS A 18 27.85 -4.85 -38.04
CA CYS A 18 26.46 -4.60 -37.67
C CYS A 18 25.71 -5.91 -37.32
N LEU A 19 25.96 -7.01 -38.06
CA LEU A 19 25.38 -8.31 -37.75
C LEU A 19 25.94 -8.90 -36.44
N ALA A 20 27.24 -8.73 -36.18
CA ALA A 20 27.84 -9.13 -34.90
C ALA A 20 27.30 -8.28 -33.73
N GLY A 21 27.09 -6.97 -33.95
CA GLY A 21 26.42 -6.10 -32.99
C GLY A 21 24.97 -6.51 -32.73
N TYR A 22 24.20 -6.83 -33.78
CA TYR A 22 22.81 -7.28 -33.67
C TYR A 22 22.68 -8.65 -32.99
N LEU A 23 23.58 -9.60 -33.27
CA LEU A 23 23.66 -10.88 -32.56
C LEU A 23 24.14 -10.69 -31.10
N GLY A 24 25.04 -9.73 -30.86
CA GLY A 24 25.42 -9.30 -29.52
C GLY A 24 24.24 -8.74 -28.71
N LEU A 25 23.37 -7.96 -29.35
CA LEU A 25 22.13 -7.45 -28.75
C LEU A 25 21.09 -8.56 -28.50
N LEU A 26 20.93 -9.52 -29.42
CA LEU A 26 20.08 -10.71 -29.22
C LEU A 26 20.57 -11.58 -28.05
N ASN A 27 21.89 -11.70 -27.86
CA ASN A 27 22.46 -12.42 -26.71
C ASN A 27 22.50 -11.57 -25.43
N TYR A 28 22.49 -10.25 -25.53
CA TYR A 28 22.36 -9.32 -24.41
C TYR A 28 20.93 -9.33 -23.84
N ASN A 29 19.92 -9.59 -24.66
CA ASN A 29 18.54 -9.78 -24.20
C ASN A 29 18.31 -11.14 -23.50
N LYS A 30 19.29 -12.05 -23.53
CA LYS A 30 19.32 -13.28 -22.72
C LYS A 30 20.34 -13.20 -21.57
N TYR A 31 20.97 -12.04 -21.38
CA TYR A 31 21.90 -11.74 -20.29
C TYR A 31 21.54 -10.42 -19.60
N LYS A 32 20.24 -10.09 -19.63
CA LYS A 32 19.59 -9.07 -18.82
C LYS A 32 18.19 -9.54 -18.44
N SER A 33 18.10 -10.81 -18.06
CA SER A 33 16.90 -11.42 -17.48
C SER A 33 17.22 -12.26 -16.23
N ASP A 34 18.47 -12.20 -15.76
CA ASP A 34 18.92 -12.81 -14.50
C ASP A 34 19.89 -11.85 -13.77
N ASP A 35 19.67 -10.53 -13.89
CA ASP A 35 20.15 -9.56 -12.89
C ASP A 35 19.01 -9.31 -11.90
N ASP A 36 18.37 -10.42 -11.52
CA ASP A 36 17.54 -10.64 -10.34
C ASP A 36 18.50 -10.90 -9.15
N SER A 37 19.60 -10.15 -9.10
CA SER A 37 20.44 -10.04 -7.92
C SER A 37 19.72 -9.04 -7.03
N GLU A 38 18.78 -9.56 -6.24
CA GLU A 38 18.46 -9.14 -4.88
C GLU A 38 19.08 -7.77 -4.59
N SER A 39 18.35 -6.70 -4.91
CA SER A 39 18.63 -5.44 -4.22
C SER A 39 18.23 -5.72 -2.78
N GLU A 40 19.16 -6.27 -2.00
CA GLU A 40 19.16 -6.23 -0.55
C GLU A 40 19.01 -4.75 -0.22
N SER A 41 17.77 -4.29 -0.17
CA SER A 41 17.48 -2.96 0.31
C SER A 41 17.98 -3.03 1.75
N ASP A 42 18.99 -2.25 2.12
CA ASP A 42 19.48 -2.10 3.50
C ASP A 42 18.38 -1.53 4.44
N SER A 43 17.11 -1.66 4.05
CA SER A 43 15.92 -1.32 4.78
C SER A 43 15.66 -2.35 5.88
N VAL A 44 15.32 -1.85 7.05
CA VAL A 44 14.91 -2.61 8.21
C VAL A 44 13.39 -2.76 8.17
N GLU A 45 12.90 -3.96 8.42
CA GLU A 45 11.47 -4.18 8.66
C GLU A 45 11.10 -3.57 10.03
N ALA A 46 10.32 -2.48 10.01
CA ALA A 46 9.90 -1.79 11.23
C ALA A 46 8.55 -2.35 11.74
N LEU A 47 7.66 -2.74 10.82
CA LEU A 47 6.39 -3.39 11.11
C LEU A 47 5.94 -4.23 9.92
N SER A 48 5.49 -5.45 10.19
CA SER A 48 4.87 -6.34 9.21
C SER A 48 3.71 -7.07 9.87
N LEU A 49 2.51 -6.80 9.36
CA LEU A 49 1.24 -7.29 9.86
C LEU A 49 0.36 -7.73 8.69
N ASP A 50 -0.39 -8.81 8.88
CA ASP A 50 -1.49 -9.12 7.98
C ASP A 50 -2.63 -8.12 8.25
N SER A 51 -3.07 -7.39 7.22
CA SER A 51 -4.16 -6.43 7.35
C SER A 51 -5.47 -7.09 7.79
N SER A 52 -5.66 -8.38 7.50
CA SER A 52 -6.85 -9.12 7.90
C SER A 52 -6.92 -9.41 9.42
N ASP A 53 -5.77 -9.37 10.10
CA ASP A 53 -5.69 -9.53 11.56
C ASP A 53 -6.08 -8.25 12.31
N VAL A 54 -6.05 -7.09 11.64
CA VAL A 54 -6.41 -5.81 12.24
C VAL A 54 -7.93 -5.70 12.38
N LYS A 55 -8.38 -5.41 13.60
CA LYS A 55 -9.78 -5.26 14.00
C LYS A 55 -10.20 -3.81 14.13
N SER A 56 -9.27 -2.93 14.52
CA SER A 56 -9.51 -1.50 14.52
C SER A 56 -8.28 -0.69 14.13
N LEU A 57 -8.53 0.48 13.56
CA LEU A 57 -7.57 1.48 13.15
C LEU A 57 -8.02 2.84 13.70
N SER A 58 -7.14 3.60 14.34
CA SER A 58 -7.42 5.00 14.69
C SER A 58 -6.30 5.93 14.23
N PHE A 59 -6.65 7.16 13.91
CA PHE A 59 -5.71 8.23 13.53
C PHE A 59 -6.34 9.62 13.71
N LEU A 60 -5.52 10.66 13.61
CA LEU A 60 -5.97 12.04 13.75
C LEU A 60 -6.41 12.63 12.41
N ILE A 61 -7.58 13.27 12.37
CA ILE A 61 -8.08 14.12 11.29
C ILE A 61 -8.37 15.50 11.89
N ASP A 62 -7.75 16.56 11.37
CA ASP A 62 -7.84 17.92 11.94
C ASP A 62 -7.60 17.98 13.47
N GLY A 63 -6.65 17.16 13.95
CA GLY A 63 -6.32 17.05 15.38
C GLY A 63 -7.31 16.25 16.25
N GLN A 64 -8.44 15.78 15.69
CA GLN A 64 -9.37 14.89 16.37
C GLN A 64 -9.07 13.43 16.04
N GLU A 65 -9.03 12.56 17.06
CA GLU A 65 -8.91 11.11 16.86
C GLU A 65 -10.24 10.53 16.36
N TYR A 66 -10.17 9.83 15.23
CA TYR A 66 -11.23 9.00 14.68
C TYR A 66 -10.83 7.53 14.76
N SER A 67 -11.74 6.69 15.22
CA SER A 67 -11.54 5.24 15.30
C SER A 67 -12.46 4.53 14.33
N PHE A 68 -11.92 3.52 13.67
CA PHE A 68 -12.62 2.67 12.71
C PHE A 68 -12.52 1.23 13.17
N SER A 69 -13.67 0.54 13.20
CA SER A 69 -13.76 -0.86 13.57
C SER A 69 -14.25 -1.70 12.40
N ARG A 70 -13.63 -2.86 12.25
CA ARG A 70 -13.98 -3.81 11.20
C ARG A 70 -15.23 -4.58 11.59
N ILE A 71 -16.23 -4.56 10.73
CA ILE A 71 -17.44 -5.37 10.84
C ILE A 71 -17.25 -6.61 9.99
N LYS A 72 -17.49 -7.78 10.58
CA LYS A 72 -17.55 -9.03 9.84
C LYS A 72 -18.97 -9.17 9.27
N SER A 73 -19.11 -9.61 8.02
CA SER A 73 -20.40 -9.77 7.34
C SER A 73 -21.42 -10.65 8.10
N GLU A 74 -20.95 -11.46 9.06
CA GLU A 74 -21.79 -12.29 9.92
C GLU A 74 -22.59 -11.50 10.98
N ASP A 75 -22.20 -10.26 11.32
CA ASP A 75 -22.83 -9.46 12.38
C ASP A 75 -23.94 -8.51 11.88
N THR A 76 -24.17 -8.40 10.56
CA THR A 76 -25.17 -7.50 9.95
C THR A 76 -26.42 -8.20 9.41
N SER A 77 -26.67 -9.44 9.86
CA SER A 77 -27.90 -10.19 9.54
C SER A 77 -29.07 -9.69 10.41
N ASP A 78 -29.54 -8.46 10.14
CA ASP A 78 -30.81 -8.00 10.71
C ASP A 78 -31.97 -8.80 10.10
N GLU A 79 -32.79 -9.34 11.01
CA GLU A 79 -33.99 -10.13 10.73
C GLU A 79 -34.98 -9.34 9.86
N THR A 80 -35.20 -9.78 8.63
CA THR A 80 -36.45 -9.49 7.91
C THR A 80 -37.17 -10.78 7.58
N GLU A 81 -38.23 -11.01 8.34
CA GLU A 81 -39.24 -12.04 8.18
C GLU A 81 -39.94 -11.94 6.80
N SER A 82 -40.23 -13.10 6.19
CA SER A 82 -41.20 -13.35 5.10
C SER A 82 -40.79 -12.92 3.67
N THR A 83 -40.94 -13.72 2.61
CA THR A 83 -41.87 -14.82 2.31
C THR A 83 -41.36 -15.63 1.12
N GLU A 84 -41.72 -16.93 1.10
CA GLU A 84 -41.49 -17.91 0.02
C GLU A 84 -41.65 -17.35 -1.40
N SER A 85 -40.72 -17.66 -2.31
CA SER A 85 -41.04 -18.13 -3.67
C SER A 85 -39.83 -18.72 -4.40
N GLU A 86 -40.07 -19.94 -4.88
CA GLU A 86 -39.53 -20.73 -6.00
C GLU A 86 -38.11 -20.57 -6.59
N LYS A 87 -37.61 -21.76 -6.94
CA LYS A 87 -36.28 -22.12 -7.43
C LYS A 87 -35.99 -21.60 -8.84
N THR A 88 -34.77 -21.12 -9.05
CA THR A 88 -34.04 -21.31 -10.31
C THR A 88 -32.57 -21.56 -10.01
N ASP A 89 -32.09 -22.74 -10.44
CA ASP A 89 -30.67 -23.05 -10.53
C ASP A 89 -29.96 -21.97 -11.37
N THR A 90 -29.03 -21.24 -10.77
CA THR A 90 -28.06 -20.45 -11.52
C THR A 90 -26.70 -20.65 -10.88
N ASN A 91 -25.82 -21.16 -11.72
CA ASN A 91 -24.38 -21.20 -11.64
C ASN A 91 -23.80 -20.39 -10.47
N SER A 92 -23.22 -21.11 -9.51
CA SER A 92 -22.43 -20.59 -8.40
C SER A 92 -21.27 -19.77 -8.95
N GLU A 93 -21.49 -18.49 -9.19
CA GLU A 93 -20.42 -17.51 -9.26
C GLU A 93 -19.96 -17.27 -7.82
N SER A 94 -18.68 -17.50 -7.61
CA SER A 94 -18.01 -17.28 -6.34
C SER A 94 -18.01 -15.78 -6.05
N SER A 95 -19.08 -15.27 -5.44
CA SER A 95 -19.03 -14.05 -4.63
C SER A 95 -18.17 -14.34 -3.41
N THR A 96 -16.86 -14.19 -3.56
CA THR A 96 -15.97 -13.90 -2.42
C THR A 96 -16.15 -12.43 -2.06
N ASP A 97 -17.37 -12.03 -1.70
CA ASP A 97 -17.65 -10.73 -1.11
C ASP A 97 -17.45 -10.83 0.40
N ASP A 98 -16.28 -11.33 0.80
CA ASP A 98 -15.70 -11.09 2.13
C ASP A 98 -15.09 -9.67 2.13
N ASP A 99 -15.84 -8.68 1.61
CA ASP A 99 -15.41 -7.29 1.60
C ASP A 99 -15.49 -6.79 3.04
N ASP A 100 -14.34 -6.77 3.71
CA ASP A 100 -14.19 -6.25 5.06
C ASP A 100 -14.85 -4.87 5.18
N GLN A 101 -15.97 -4.78 5.90
CA GLN A 101 -16.67 -3.52 6.10
C GLN A 101 -16.07 -2.77 7.29
N TRP A 102 -16.04 -1.43 7.21
CA TRP A 102 -15.54 -0.58 8.27
C TRP A 102 -16.61 0.43 8.69
N VAL A 103 -16.70 0.68 9.99
CA VAL A 103 -17.52 1.75 10.57
C VAL A 103 -16.67 2.74 11.34
N CYS A 104 -17.11 3.99 11.37
CA CYS A 104 -16.53 5.01 12.23
C CYS A 104 -17.17 4.92 13.62
N ASP A 105 -16.38 4.61 14.64
CA ASP A 105 -16.86 4.48 16.02
C ASP A 105 -17.32 5.84 16.60
N ASN A 106 -16.77 6.94 16.07
CA ASN A 106 -17.15 8.30 16.46
C ASN A 106 -18.54 8.71 15.91
N ASP A 107 -18.94 8.15 14.76
CA ASP A 107 -20.25 8.38 14.16
C ASP A 107 -20.63 7.21 13.23
N THR A 108 -21.40 6.28 13.77
CA THR A 108 -21.84 5.07 13.05
C THR A 108 -22.88 5.36 11.96
N SER A 109 -23.37 6.60 11.85
CA SER A 109 -24.29 6.99 10.77
C SER A 109 -23.56 7.26 9.45
N LEU A 110 -22.23 7.47 9.51
CA LEU A 110 -21.40 7.67 8.34
C LEU A 110 -21.20 6.35 7.59
N LYS A 111 -21.59 6.32 6.32
CA LYS A 111 -21.25 5.22 5.41
C LYS A 111 -19.81 5.36 4.97
N ILE A 112 -18.90 4.60 5.58
CA ILE A 112 -17.47 4.71 5.28
C ILE A 112 -17.12 4.04 3.95
N ASN A 113 -16.25 4.68 3.18
CA ASN A 113 -15.61 4.12 2.01
C ASN A 113 -14.51 3.15 2.47
N THR A 114 -14.86 1.86 2.53
CA THR A 114 -13.96 0.76 2.91
C THR A 114 -12.63 0.81 2.17
N SER A 115 -12.63 1.08 0.86
CA SER A 115 -11.40 1.10 0.05
C SER A 115 -10.38 2.13 0.54
N LYS A 116 -10.85 3.27 1.07
CA LYS A 116 -9.96 4.29 1.68
C LYS A 116 -9.35 3.80 2.98
N VAL A 117 -10.15 3.15 3.83
CA VAL A 117 -9.67 2.55 5.09
C VAL A 117 -8.64 1.45 4.80
N THR A 118 -8.94 0.55 3.86
CA THR A 118 -8.04 -0.55 3.46
C THR A 118 -6.73 -0.04 2.86
N SER A 119 -6.77 1.04 2.07
CA SER A 119 -5.56 1.69 1.54
C SER A 119 -4.65 2.25 2.66
N LEU A 120 -5.25 2.97 3.63
CA LEU A 120 -4.56 3.43 4.82
C LEU A 120 -3.95 2.27 5.61
N LEU A 121 -4.74 1.22 5.81
CA LEU A 121 -4.34 0.04 6.54
C LEU A 121 -3.13 -0.64 5.90
N GLY A 122 -3.13 -0.82 4.57
CA GLY A 122 -2.00 -1.43 3.86
C GLY A 122 -0.68 -0.68 4.05
N ASN A 123 -0.71 0.66 4.12
CA ASN A 123 0.48 1.47 4.41
C ASN A 123 0.88 1.42 5.90
N ALA A 124 -0.09 1.23 6.79
CA ALA A 124 0.15 1.17 8.23
C ALA A 124 0.61 -0.21 8.71
N THR A 125 0.25 -1.30 8.01
CA THR A 125 0.61 -2.67 8.40
C THR A 125 1.93 -3.16 7.82
N SER A 126 2.46 -2.48 6.80
CA SER A 126 3.75 -2.81 6.18
C SER A 126 4.64 -1.57 6.13
N ILE A 127 5.55 -1.47 7.10
CA ILE A 127 6.46 -0.34 7.23
C ILE A 127 7.90 -0.84 7.21
N THR A 128 8.64 -0.37 6.23
CA THR A 128 10.10 -0.48 6.17
C THR A 128 10.74 0.85 6.56
N ALA A 129 11.98 0.78 7.03
CA ALA A 129 12.75 1.92 7.48
C ALA A 129 14.15 1.89 6.88
N SER A 130 14.69 3.04 6.52
CA SER A 130 16.10 3.17 6.11
C SER A 130 17.05 3.00 7.29
N LYS A 131 16.56 3.25 8.51
CA LYS A 131 17.34 3.17 9.74
C LYS A 131 16.49 2.86 10.96
N LYS A 132 16.98 2.00 11.84
CA LYS A 132 16.55 1.88 13.24
C LYS A 132 17.53 2.64 14.14
N PHE A 133 17.03 3.37 15.12
CA PHE A 133 17.85 4.05 16.13
C PHE A 133 18.02 3.17 17.37
N ASP A 134 19.16 3.30 18.04
CA ASP A 134 19.38 2.66 19.33
C ASP A 134 18.43 3.24 20.39
N SER A 135 18.07 2.44 21.39
CA SER A 135 17.11 2.83 22.44
C SER A 135 17.58 3.99 23.32
N ASP A 136 18.88 4.26 23.36
CA ASP A 136 19.52 5.37 24.09
C ASP A 136 19.86 6.56 23.19
N ALA A 137 19.46 6.54 21.92
CA ALA A 137 19.62 7.65 21.01
C ALA A 137 18.85 8.87 21.50
N ASP A 138 19.42 10.06 21.27
CA ASP A 138 18.72 11.31 21.51
C ASP A 138 17.70 11.56 20.38
N THR A 139 16.42 11.57 20.75
CA THR A 139 15.28 11.72 19.82
C THR A 139 14.49 13.00 20.08
N SER A 140 14.99 13.94 20.89
CA SER A 140 14.26 15.17 21.24
C SER A 140 13.87 16.00 20.02
N ASP A 141 14.73 16.00 19.01
CA ASP A 141 14.57 16.80 17.80
C ASP A 141 13.77 16.09 16.71
N PHE A 142 13.24 14.89 17.00
CA PHE A 142 12.52 14.07 16.01
C PHE A 142 11.03 14.42 15.95
N GLY A 143 10.53 15.29 16.83
CA GLY A 143 9.11 15.69 16.86
C GLY A 143 8.17 14.56 17.28
N LEU A 144 8.64 13.58 18.04
CA LEU A 144 7.82 12.45 18.50
C LEU A 144 6.95 12.82 19.73
N ASP A 145 7.25 13.94 20.39
CA ASP A 145 6.47 14.48 21.53
C ASP A 145 5.31 15.39 21.05
N GLU A 146 5.46 16.00 19.88
CA GLU A 146 4.44 16.77 19.17
C GLU A 146 4.23 16.16 17.77
N PRO A 147 3.66 14.95 17.68
CA PRO A 147 3.60 14.21 16.45
C PRO A 147 2.67 14.85 15.42
N GLN A 148 3.01 14.68 14.13
CA GLN A 148 2.15 15.05 13.02
C GLN A 148 0.89 14.18 12.96
N ASN A 149 1.01 12.90 13.32
CA ASN A 149 -0.12 12.01 13.50
C ASN A 149 0.25 10.83 14.42
N VAL A 150 -0.76 10.19 14.98
CA VAL A 150 -0.61 8.96 15.76
C VAL A 150 -1.61 7.94 15.23
N VAL A 151 -1.09 6.89 14.59
CA VAL A 151 -1.91 5.79 14.07
C VAL A 151 -1.87 4.63 15.05
N LYS A 152 -3.04 4.11 15.44
CA LYS A 152 -3.12 2.92 16.29
C LYS A 152 -3.81 1.79 15.52
N LEU A 153 -3.21 0.61 15.58
CA LEU A 153 -3.77 -0.62 15.02
C LEU A 153 -4.03 -1.57 16.17
N SER A 154 -5.23 -2.16 16.25
CA SER A 154 -5.49 -3.22 17.22
C SER A 154 -5.80 -4.53 16.51
N THR A 155 -5.10 -5.59 16.90
CA THR A 155 -5.43 -6.97 16.55
C THR A 155 -6.14 -7.63 17.73
N ALA A 156 -6.47 -8.92 17.62
CA ALA A 156 -7.03 -9.67 18.75
C ALA A 156 -6.09 -9.74 19.96
N ASP A 157 -4.77 -9.70 19.73
CA ASP A 157 -3.77 -9.97 20.76
C ASP A 157 -3.07 -8.70 21.29
N LYS A 158 -2.93 -7.67 20.44
CA LYS A 158 -2.11 -6.50 20.77
C LYS A 158 -2.52 -5.26 20.00
N THR A 159 -2.16 -4.12 20.58
CA THR A 159 -2.22 -2.80 19.94
C THR A 159 -0.82 -2.37 19.51
N TYR A 160 -0.71 -1.82 18.32
CA TYR A 160 0.47 -1.17 17.78
C TYR A 160 0.22 0.33 17.69
N THR A 161 1.19 1.13 18.14
CA THR A 161 1.12 2.58 18.03
C THR A 161 2.24 3.08 17.14
N ILE A 162 1.88 3.71 16.02
CA ILE A 162 2.79 4.34 15.08
C ILE A 162 2.69 5.86 15.30
N THR A 163 3.69 6.42 15.95
CA THR A 163 3.84 7.87 16.13
C THR A 163 4.65 8.43 14.97
N ILE A 164 4.11 9.38 14.23
CA ILE A 164 4.81 10.02 13.10
C ILE A 164 5.26 11.41 13.53
N GLY A 165 6.57 11.59 13.62
CA GLY A 165 7.20 12.86 13.98
C GLY A 165 7.57 13.71 12.78
N GLU A 166 8.65 14.47 12.92
CA GLU A 166 9.12 15.42 11.91
C GLU A 166 9.73 14.74 10.69
N LYS A 167 9.67 15.47 9.57
CA LYS A 167 10.31 15.06 8.33
C LYS A 167 11.79 15.46 8.35
N ASN A 168 12.68 14.49 8.18
CA ASN A 168 14.09 14.76 7.96
C ASN A 168 14.28 15.54 6.64
N ALA A 169 14.73 16.79 6.74
CA ALA A 169 14.85 17.68 5.58
C ALA A 169 15.88 17.21 4.54
N MET A 170 16.88 16.41 4.94
CA MET A 170 17.93 15.94 4.03
C MET A 170 17.50 14.71 3.23
N LEU A 171 16.82 13.76 3.89
CA LEU A 171 16.45 12.47 3.30
C LEU A 171 15.00 12.46 2.80
N GLY A 172 14.17 13.38 3.27
CA GLY A 172 12.75 13.43 2.94
C GLY A 172 11.94 12.30 3.58
N GLU A 173 12.51 11.63 4.58
CA GLU A 173 11.90 10.54 5.36
C GLU A 173 11.39 11.06 6.70
N TYR A 174 10.48 10.33 7.34
CA TYR A 174 9.91 10.70 8.63
C TYR A 174 10.57 9.93 9.76
N TYR A 175 10.81 10.61 10.88
CA TYR A 175 11.07 9.92 12.13
C TYR A 175 9.77 9.31 12.62
N ILE A 176 9.76 8.00 12.84
CA ILE A 176 8.59 7.29 13.34
C ILE A 176 8.96 6.48 14.58
N ARG A 177 8.01 6.35 15.51
CA ARG A 177 8.12 5.42 16.64
C ARG A 177 7.03 4.38 16.52
N ILE A 178 7.41 3.11 16.46
CA ILE A 178 6.50 1.98 16.46
C ILE A 178 6.62 1.30 17.82
N ASN A 179 5.59 1.46 18.64
CA ASN A 179 5.60 1.12 20.06
C ASN A 179 6.74 1.87 20.80
N ASP A 180 7.83 1.19 21.13
CA ASP A 180 8.99 1.76 21.82
C ASP A 180 10.20 2.00 20.90
N ASP A 181 10.22 1.40 19.71
CA ASP A 181 11.35 1.47 18.79
C ASP A 181 11.24 2.66 17.84
N VAL A 182 12.36 3.35 17.60
CA VAL A 182 12.42 4.55 16.76
C VAL A 182 13.13 4.25 15.43
N TYR A 183 12.58 4.77 14.34
CA TYR A 183 13.02 4.52 12.98
C TYR A 183 13.04 5.81 12.15
N LEU A 184 13.76 5.76 11.03
CA LEU A 184 13.64 6.72 9.92
C LEU A 184 13.02 5.96 8.74
N SER A 185 11.88 6.41 8.24
CA SER A 185 11.09 5.69 7.23
C SER A 185 10.53 6.61 6.16
N SER A 186 10.49 6.13 4.92
CA SER A 186 9.79 6.77 3.80
C SER A 186 8.28 6.51 3.82
N THR A 187 7.68 6.34 5.00
CA THR A 187 6.26 6.00 5.16
C THR A 187 5.35 7.00 4.42
N THR A 188 4.30 6.47 3.81
CA THR A 188 3.29 7.22 3.04
C THR A 188 2.00 7.46 3.81
N ILE A 189 1.92 6.99 5.06
CA ILE A 189 0.71 7.04 5.89
C ILE A 189 0.08 8.43 5.91
N LEU A 190 0.88 9.49 6.18
CA LEU A 190 0.38 10.87 6.20
C LEU A 190 -0.29 11.31 4.90
N GLY A 191 0.22 10.86 3.75
CA GLY A 191 -0.38 11.17 2.44
C GLY A 191 -1.68 10.43 2.15
N THR A 192 -2.03 9.44 2.98
CA THR A 192 -3.28 8.68 2.87
C THR A 192 -4.33 9.06 3.92
N ILE A 193 -3.93 9.80 4.95
CA ILE A 193 -4.87 10.35 5.93
C ILE A 193 -5.61 11.51 5.27
N PRO A 194 -6.96 11.53 5.28
CA PRO A 194 -7.74 12.62 4.72
C PRO A 194 -7.66 13.88 5.58
N ASP A 195 -7.88 15.03 4.96
CA ASP A 195 -7.97 16.32 5.67
C ASP A 195 -9.30 16.46 6.44
N SER A 196 -10.37 15.79 5.98
CA SER A 196 -11.69 15.79 6.62
C SER A 196 -12.27 14.37 6.72
N ILE A 197 -13.08 14.12 7.75
CA ILE A 197 -13.85 12.87 7.87
C ILE A 197 -14.83 12.67 6.71
N ASP A 198 -15.32 13.76 6.11
CA ASP A 198 -16.22 13.70 4.95
C ASP A 198 -15.54 13.00 3.76
N ASP A 199 -14.22 13.14 3.63
CA ASP A 199 -13.44 12.46 2.60
C ASP A 199 -13.31 10.95 2.87
N MET A 200 -13.77 10.44 4.01
CA MET A 200 -13.86 9.00 4.27
C MET A 200 -15.23 8.42 3.96
N VAL A 201 -16.23 9.25 3.67
CA VAL A 201 -17.59 8.79 3.41
C VAL A 201 -17.72 8.31 1.96
N ALA A 202 -18.49 7.25 1.74
CA ALA A 202 -18.84 6.75 0.42
C ALA A 202 -19.72 7.77 -0.31
N THR A 203 -19.37 8.09 -1.56
CA THR A 203 -20.18 8.93 -2.44
C THR A 203 -20.99 8.05 -3.38
N GLU A 204 -22.20 8.47 -3.77
CA GLU A 204 -23.12 7.65 -4.59
C GLU A 204 -22.54 7.21 -5.94
N ASP A 205 -21.53 7.92 -6.47
CA ASP A 205 -20.83 7.55 -7.71
C ASP A 205 -19.76 6.44 -7.54
N SER A 206 -19.48 5.99 -6.32
CA SER A 206 -18.41 5.01 -6.05
C SER A 206 -18.88 3.54 -6.19
N GLU A 207 -20.16 3.33 -6.46
CA GLU A 207 -20.84 2.02 -6.46
C GLU A 207 -21.62 1.81 -7.76
N SER A 208 -21.01 2.02 -8.94
CA SER A 208 -21.66 1.71 -10.23
C SER A 208 -20.68 1.66 -11.40
N THR A 209 -20.17 0.49 -11.75
CA THR A 209 -19.95 0.14 -13.17
C THR A 209 -20.26 -1.35 -13.40
N GLU A 210 -21.52 -1.74 -13.23
CA GLU A 210 -22.03 -2.87 -14.01
C GLU A 210 -22.33 -2.36 -15.41
N THR A 211 -21.45 -2.68 -16.34
CA THR A 211 -21.67 -2.42 -17.77
C THR A 211 -22.81 -3.32 -18.26
N GLU A 212 -24.01 -2.74 -18.42
CA GLU A 212 -25.04 -3.29 -19.30
C GLU A 212 -24.41 -3.52 -20.68
N SER A 213 -24.29 -4.79 -21.06
CA SER A 213 -23.87 -5.19 -22.40
C SER A 213 -25.13 -5.49 -23.21
N GLU A 214 -25.44 -4.63 -24.19
CA GLU A 214 -26.44 -4.86 -25.25
C GLU A 214 -26.05 -6.01 -26.20
#